data_AF-A0A7M3WQ14-F1
#
_entry.id   AF-A0A7M3WQ14-F1
#
_cell.length_a   1.000
_cell.length_b   1.000
_cell.length_c   1.000
_cell.angle_alpha   90.00
_cell.angle_beta   90.00
_cell.angle_gamma   90.00
#
_symmetry.space_group_name_H-M   'P 1'
#
loop_
_entity.id
_entity.type
_entity.pdbx_description
1 polymer ?
#
loop_
_entity_poly.entity_id
_entity_poly.type
_entity_poly.pdbx_seq_one_letter_code
_entity_poly.pdbx_strand_id
1 'polypeptide(L)'
;MYPDVAIRQREGDELKVVYVGQDLAMYDELRNGFTHHFLQPCYIDTSSVEDNGRSFADVESIVKAAPGWRLSLQTHKWMGVD
;
A
#
# COMPACT_ATOMS: atom_id res chain seq x y z
N MET A 1 7.14 9.78 8.77
CA MET A 1 5.67 9.87 8.87
C MET A 1 5.31 11.21 9.48
N TYR A 2 4.15 11.78 9.15
CA TYR A 2 3.66 13.04 9.71
C TYR A 2 2.76 12.74 10.92
N PRO A 3 3.29 12.74 12.16
CA PRO A 3 2.52 12.34 13.34
C PRO A 3 1.37 13.31 13.69
N ASP A 4 1.43 14.55 13.22
CA ASP A 4 0.50 15.62 13.61
C ASP A 4 -0.58 15.93 12.56
N VAL A 5 -0.70 15.10 11.53
CA VAL A 5 -1.70 15.30 10.47
C VAL A 5 -2.93 14.44 10.76
N ALA A 6 -4.04 15.12 11.06
CA ALA A 6 -5.32 14.45 11.29
C ALA A 6 -5.88 13.83 10.00
N ILE A 7 -6.23 12.54 10.04
CA ILE A 7 -6.95 11.85 8.96
C ILE A 7 -8.39 12.37 8.90
N ARG A 8 -8.75 12.99 7.77
CA ARG A 8 -10.09 13.55 7.54
C ARG A 8 -11.02 12.63 6.77
N GLN A 9 -10.51 11.93 5.75
CA GLN A 9 -11.28 10.97 4.97
C GLN A 9 -11.35 9.65 5.72
N ARG A 10 -12.54 9.21 6.11
CA ARG A 10 -12.74 7.98 6.86
C ARG A 10 -13.62 6.94 6.15
N GLU A 11 -14.25 7.32 5.03
CA GLU A 11 -15.15 6.46 4.26
C GLU A 11 -14.85 6.54 2.77
N GLY A 12 -15.22 5.53 1.99
CA GLY A 12 -15.12 5.54 0.53
C GLY A 12 -15.11 4.15 -0.07
N ASP A 13 -14.85 4.05 -1.37
CA ASP A 13 -14.79 2.74 -2.03
C ASP A 13 -13.47 2.02 -1.69
N GLU A 14 -12.34 2.73 -1.75
CA GLU A 14 -11.00 2.15 -1.67
C GLU A 14 -10.10 2.84 -0.64
N LEU A 15 -9.54 2.03 0.27
CA LEU A 15 -8.37 2.36 1.08
C LEU A 15 -7.13 1.69 0.48
N LYS A 16 -6.27 2.49 -0.16
CA LYS A 16 -4.98 2.03 -0.68
C LYS A 16 -3.82 2.62 0.11
N VAL A 17 -3.03 1.74 0.71
CA VAL A 17 -1.90 2.10 1.57
C VAL A 17 -0.58 1.78 0.86
N VAL A 18 0.33 2.76 0.82
CA VAL A 18 1.71 2.51 0.40
C VAL A 18 2.47 1.88 1.56
N TYR A 19 3.03 0.70 1.35
CA TYR A 19 3.79 -0.02 2.38
C TYR A 19 5.27 0.36 2.35
N VAL A 20 5.78 0.80 3.52
CA VAL A 20 7.16 1.20 3.78
C VAL A 20 7.72 0.55 5.05
N GLY A 21 7.14 -0.56 5.51
CA GLY A 21 7.55 -1.27 6.73
C GLY A 21 6.75 -0.93 7.99
N GLN A 22 5.66 -0.17 7.87
CA GLN A 22 4.79 0.18 8.99
C GLN A 22 3.88 -0.97 9.44
N ASP A 23 3.45 -0.93 10.71
CA ASP A 23 2.40 -1.80 11.22
C ASP A 23 1.07 -1.52 10.51
N LEU A 24 0.36 -2.57 10.09
CA LEU A 24 -0.94 -2.45 9.43
C LEU A 24 -2.09 -2.25 10.41
N ALA A 25 -1.92 -2.61 11.69
CA ALA A 25 -2.95 -2.47 12.72
C ALA A 25 -3.39 -1.00 12.91
N MET A 26 -2.51 -0.03 12.56
CA MET A 26 -2.85 1.39 12.59
C MET A 26 -4.00 1.78 11.65
N TYR A 27 -4.36 0.92 10.68
CA TYR A 27 -5.43 1.15 9.73
C TYR A 27 -6.73 0.40 10.08
N ASP A 28 -6.79 -0.40 11.14
CA ASP A 28 -7.94 -1.26 11.42
C ASP A 28 -9.25 -0.48 11.59
N GLU A 29 -9.22 0.65 12.31
CA GLU A 29 -10.39 1.53 12.41
C GLU A 29 -10.77 2.16 11.06
N LEU A 30 -9.77 2.52 10.27
CA LEU A 30 -9.97 3.20 8.99
C LEU A 30 -10.61 2.24 7.97
N ARG A 31 -10.19 0.98 7.96
CA ARG A 31 -10.72 -0.06 7.05
C ARG A 31 -12.23 -0.22 7.13
N ASN A 32 -12.84 0.04 8.27
CA ASN A 32 -14.29 -0.10 8.47
C ASN A 32 -15.12 0.82 7.57
N GLY A 33 -14.56 1.96 7.13
CA GLY A 33 -15.25 2.88 6.23
C GLY A 33 -15.04 2.59 4.75
N PHE A 34 -14.28 1.54 4.38
CA PHE A 34 -13.94 1.25 2.98
C PHE A 34 -14.29 -0.17 2.58
N THR A 35 -14.83 -0.31 1.37
CA THR A 35 -15.20 -1.61 0.78
C THR A 35 -13.97 -2.38 0.30
N HIS A 36 -12.96 -1.67 -0.22
CA HIS A 36 -11.75 -2.25 -0.76
C HIS A 36 -10.50 -1.83 0.03
N HIS A 37 -9.66 -2.81 0.39
CA HIS A 37 -8.38 -2.57 1.07
C HIS A 37 -7.24 -3.08 0.21
N PHE A 38 -6.29 -2.20 -0.12
CA PHE A 38 -5.12 -2.53 -0.91
C PHE A 38 -3.81 -2.10 -0.24
N LEU A 39 -2.79 -2.94 -0.42
CA LEU A 39 -1.40 -2.58 -0.19
C LEU A 39 -0.71 -2.38 -1.53
N GLN A 40 0.03 -1.28 -1.62
CA GLN A 40 0.85 -0.92 -2.76
C GLN A 40 2.32 -0.90 -2.34
N PRO A 41 3.22 -1.61 -3.05
CA PRO A 41 4.67 -1.47 -2.85
C PRO A 41 5.11 -0.01 -3.03
N CYS A 42 6.07 0.42 -2.22
CA CYS A 42 6.70 1.73 -2.40
C CYS A 42 7.71 1.64 -3.53
N TYR A 43 7.35 2.18 -4.70
CA TYR A 43 8.27 2.30 -5.82
C TYR A 43 8.93 3.67 -5.79
N ILE A 44 10.26 3.69 -5.74
CA ILE A 44 11.07 4.91 -5.76
C ILE A 44 11.88 4.93 -7.06
N ASP A 45 11.68 5.95 -7.90
CA ASP A 45 12.28 6.02 -9.24
C ASP A 45 13.81 6.16 -9.18
N THR A 46 14.36 6.69 -8.08
CA THR A 46 15.80 6.81 -7.84
C THR A 46 16.42 5.57 -7.18
N SER A 47 15.62 4.58 -6.79
CA SER A 47 16.10 3.34 -6.18
C SER A 47 16.45 2.31 -7.25
N SER A 48 17.30 1.34 -6.91
CA SER A 48 17.63 0.26 -7.85
C SER A 48 16.42 -0.64 -8.15
N VAL A 49 16.48 -1.37 -9.27
CA VAL A 49 15.45 -2.36 -9.62
C VAL A 49 15.36 -3.42 -8.53
N GLU A 50 16.49 -3.85 -7.97
CA GLU A 50 16.55 -4.81 -6.89
C GLU A 50 15.89 -4.30 -5.60
N ASP A 51 16.08 -3.03 -5.24
CA ASP A 51 15.45 -2.42 -4.06
C ASP A 51 13.92 -2.38 -4.22
N ASN A 52 13.44 -1.91 -5.38
CA ASN A 52 12.02 -1.89 -5.70
C ASN A 52 11.43 -3.30 -5.75
N GLY A 53 12.19 -4.28 -6.25
CA GLY A 53 11.82 -5.69 -6.27
C GLY A 53 11.66 -6.30 -4.86
N ARG A 54 12.51 -5.91 -3.90
CA ARG A 54 12.36 -6.33 -2.49
C ARG A 54 11.09 -5.78 -1.87
N SER A 55 10.80 -4.49 -2.07
CA SER A 55 9.54 -3.90 -1.58
C SER A 55 8.31 -4.61 -2.15
N PHE A 56 8.35 -4.99 -3.44
CA PHE A 56 7.30 -5.79 -4.04
C PHE A 56 7.14 -7.15 -3.36
N ALA A 57 8.23 -7.89 -3.16
CA ALA A 57 8.21 -9.21 -2.54
C ALA A 57 7.67 -9.17 -1.11
N ASP A 58 8.02 -8.13 -0.34
CA ASP A 58 7.53 -7.92 1.02
C ASP A 58 6.00 -7.74 1.03
N VAL A 59 5.48 -6.84 0.19
CA VAL A 59 4.04 -6.60 0.11
C VAL A 59 3.29 -7.83 -0.39
N GLU A 60 3.85 -8.54 -1.37
CA GLU A 60 3.27 -9.78 -1.90
C GLU A 60 3.13 -10.85 -0.81
N SER A 61 4.15 -11.01 0.02
CA SER A 61 4.12 -11.91 1.17
C SER A 61 3.06 -11.49 2.19
N ILE A 62 2.99 -10.19 2.49
CA ILE A 62 2.05 -9.64 3.48
C ILE A 62 0.60 -9.84 3.04
N VAL A 63 0.23 -9.53 1.79
CA VAL A 63 -1.16 -9.68 1.34
C VAL A 63 -1.61 -11.15 1.32
N LYS A 64 -0.67 -12.09 1.14
CA LYS A 64 -0.95 -13.53 1.27
C LYS A 64 -1.17 -13.95 2.72
N ALA A 65 -0.48 -13.30 3.66
CA ALA A 65 -0.55 -13.62 5.09
C ALA A 65 -1.64 -12.84 5.84
N ALA A 66 -2.12 -11.72 5.30
CA ALA A 66 -3.06 -10.80 5.96
C ALA A 66 -4.42 -10.77 5.22
N PRO A 67 -5.40 -11.59 5.64
CA PRO A 67 -6.72 -11.65 5.02
C PRO A 67 -7.41 -10.28 4.89
N GLY A 68 -7.99 -10.04 3.73
CA GLY A 68 -8.72 -8.82 3.40
C GLY A 68 -7.88 -7.74 2.72
N TRP A 69 -6.55 -7.81 2.78
CA TRP A 69 -5.69 -6.96 1.96
C TRP A 69 -5.48 -7.55 0.57
N ARG A 70 -5.47 -6.69 -0.44
CA ARG A 70 -5.18 -7.04 -1.84
C ARG A 70 -3.97 -6.28 -2.34
N LEU A 71 -3.23 -6.87 -3.28
CA LEU A 71 -2.11 -6.20 -3.93
C LEU A 71 -2.62 -5.16 -4.94
N SER A 72 -2.14 -3.92 -4.85
CA SER A 72 -2.31 -2.89 -5.88
C SER A 72 -0.98 -2.65 -6.58
N LEU A 73 -0.96 -2.83 -7.90
CA LEU A 73 0.22 -2.64 -8.72
C LEU A 73 0.15 -1.31 -9.45
N GLN A 74 1.27 -0.58 -9.47
CA GLN A 74 1.45 0.59 -10.34
C GLN A 74 1.77 0.13 -11.77
N THR A 75 0.80 -0.50 -12.44
CA THR A 75 0.99 -1.14 -13.75
C THR A 75 1.54 -0.19 -14.82
N HIS A 76 1.20 1.10 -14.75
CA HIS A 76 1.70 2.14 -15.65
C HIS A 76 3.24 2.20 -15.70
N LYS A 77 3.92 2.03 -14.55
CA LYS A 77 5.40 1.98 -14.45
C LYS A 77 6.03 0.79 -15.19
N TRP A 78 5.27 -0.28 -15.39
CA TRP A 78 5.73 -1.49 -16.08
C TRP A 78 5.38 -1.47 -17.57
N MET A 79 4.26 -0.84 -17.90
CA MET A 79 3.75 -0.74 -19.27
C MET A 79 4.36 0.44 -20.04
N GLY A 80 5.09 1.34 -19.37
CA GLY A 80 5.71 2.52 -20.01
C GLY A 80 4.67 3.52 -20.52
N VAL A 81 3.56 3.65 -19.79
CA VAL A 81 2.50 4.62 -20.07
C VAL A 81 2.40 5.59 -18.90
N ASP A 82 2.31 6.88 -19.21
CA ASP A 82 2.08 7.98 -18.24
C ASP A 82 0.70 8.61 -18.46
#